data_AF-A0A2V8HGK0-F1
#
_entry.id   AF-A0A2V8HGK0-F1
#
_cell.length_a   1.000
_cell.length_b   1.000
_cell.length_c   1.000
_cell.angle_alpha   90.00
_cell.angle_beta   90.00
_cell.angle_gamma   90.00
#
_symmetry.space_group_name_H-M   'P 1'
#
loop_
_entity.id
_entity.type
_entity.pdbx_description
1 polymer ?
#
loop_
_entity_poly.entity_id
_entity_poly.type
_entity_poly.pdbx_seq_one_letter_code
_entity_poly.pdbx_strand_id
1 'polypeptide(L)'
;MWLPIVWVAAACVSIAINGSRGLPQYFLQAAPALALAAGVAGALTLPRLPRVWRVIVVALLAVAVWRVNDFTKFAANLSYDARYMARPADRRAYLARYGGQRDVDKFAALATWDLGQYLRARTAPSETVLVFGFSPGAYVYADRRSATRFFWSRPVILNFNGPARGYGVDGLLEDLEARRPAYIALQLHDWAPDVQDSAAFFLSQPSLSAFLQSAYHRVPAVEGFDVWERNDRGAAPRSAAR
;
A
#
# COMPACT_ATOMS: atom_id res chain seq x y z
N MET A 1 -15.60 -18.28 -26.41
CA MET A 1 -14.83 -17.15 -26.99
C MET A 1 -15.19 -15.78 -26.38
N TRP A 2 -16.36 -15.62 -25.73
CA TRP A 2 -16.81 -14.34 -25.19
C TRP A 2 -16.17 -13.91 -23.85
N LEU A 3 -15.64 -14.86 -23.07
CA LEU A 3 -15.11 -14.58 -21.72
C LEU A 3 -14.07 -13.44 -21.68
N PRO A 4 -13.03 -13.39 -22.55
CA PRO A 4 -12.05 -12.31 -22.51
C PRO A 4 -12.69 -10.95 -22.88
N ILE A 5 -13.64 -10.94 -23.82
CA ILE A 5 -14.32 -9.71 -24.27
C ILE A 5 -15.19 -9.16 -23.13
N VAL A 6 -16.00 -10.02 -22.51
CA VAL A 6 -16.85 -9.65 -21.37
C VAL A 6 -16.00 -9.18 -20.19
N TRP A 7 -14.88 -9.84 -19.92
CA TRP A 7 -13.99 -9.46 -18.82
C TRP A 7 -13.29 -8.11 -19.10
N VAL A 8 -12.82 -7.87 -20.31
CA VAL A 8 -12.25 -6.56 -20.69
C VAL A 8 -13.32 -5.46 -20.56
N ALA A 9 -14.54 -5.71 -21.04
CA ALA A 9 -15.65 -4.76 -20.90
C ALA A 9 -15.96 -4.46 -19.42
N ALA A 10 -16.04 -5.48 -18.58
CA ALA A 10 -16.24 -5.32 -17.15
C ALA A 10 -15.11 -4.52 -16.48
N ALA A 11 -13.85 -4.78 -16.88
CA ALA A 11 -12.70 -4.02 -16.39
C ALA A 11 -12.77 -2.54 -16.81
N CYS A 12 -13.16 -2.23 -18.05
CA CYS A 12 -13.38 -0.87 -18.53
C CYS A 12 -14.48 -0.16 -17.74
N VAL A 13 -15.61 -0.83 -17.47
CA VAL A 13 -16.69 -0.27 -16.63
C VAL A 13 -16.18 0.01 -15.22
N SER A 14 -15.44 -0.92 -14.62
CA SER A 14 -14.85 -0.70 -13.29
C SER A 14 -13.86 0.48 -13.29
N ILE A 15 -13.03 0.61 -14.32
CA ILE A 15 -12.10 1.75 -14.47
C ILE A 15 -12.89 3.05 -14.58
N ALA A 16 -13.95 3.10 -15.39
CA ALA A 16 -14.77 4.29 -15.54
C ALA A 16 -15.45 4.71 -14.22
N ILE A 17 -15.99 3.73 -13.48
CA ILE A 17 -16.64 3.97 -12.17
C ILE A 17 -15.63 4.45 -11.12
N ASN A 18 -14.42 3.89 -11.09
CA ASN A 18 -13.40 4.31 -10.13
C ASN A 18 -12.74 5.63 -10.54
N GLY A 19 -12.50 5.84 -11.84
CA GLY A 19 -11.95 7.08 -12.38
C GLY A 19 -12.87 8.28 -12.15
N SER A 20 -14.19 8.10 -12.25
CA SER A 20 -15.17 9.15 -11.95
C SER A 20 -15.21 9.57 -10.47
N ARG A 21 -14.57 8.79 -9.57
CA ARG A 21 -14.40 9.13 -8.15
C ARG A 21 -13.10 9.90 -7.87
N GLY A 22 -12.43 10.41 -8.90
CA GLY A 22 -11.19 11.19 -8.75
C GLY A 22 -10.00 10.35 -8.31
N LEU A 23 -10.04 9.05 -8.58
CA LEU A 23 -8.97 8.10 -8.29
C LEU A 23 -8.32 7.63 -9.61
N PRO A 24 -7.34 8.37 -10.15
CA PRO A 24 -6.81 8.13 -11.50
C PRO A 24 -5.97 6.84 -11.63
N GLN A 25 -5.91 5.99 -10.60
CA GLN A 25 -4.88 4.96 -10.45
C GLN A 25 -5.45 3.54 -10.29
N TYR A 26 -6.28 3.04 -11.21
CA TYR A 26 -6.78 1.66 -11.11
C TYR A 26 -6.95 0.94 -12.46
N PHE A 27 -5.95 1.05 -13.36
CA PHE A 27 -5.90 0.22 -14.58
C PHE A 27 -5.46 -1.23 -14.31
N LEU A 28 -4.89 -1.51 -13.14
CA LEU A 28 -4.32 -2.82 -12.81
C LEU A 28 -5.35 -3.95 -12.90
N GLN A 29 -6.62 -3.67 -12.60
CA GLN A 29 -7.72 -4.63 -12.71
C GLN A 29 -8.00 -5.10 -14.15
N ALA A 30 -7.59 -4.34 -15.17
CA ALA A 30 -7.71 -4.75 -16.57
C ALA A 30 -6.57 -5.69 -17.01
N ALA A 31 -5.46 -5.76 -16.29
CA ALA A 31 -4.29 -6.52 -16.72
C ALA A 31 -4.58 -8.02 -16.95
N PRO A 32 -5.29 -8.75 -16.08
CA PRO A 32 -5.63 -10.15 -16.33
C PRO A 32 -6.53 -10.34 -17.56
N ALA A 33 -7.53 -9.46 -17.72
CA ALA A 33 -8.47 -9.52 -18.83
C ALA A 33 -7.76 -9.27 -20.18
N LEU A 34 -6.89 -8.25 -20.22
CA LEU A 34 -6.08 -7.92 -21.39
C LEU A 34 -5.07 -9.03 -21.72
N ALA A 35 -4.41 -9.61 -20.73
CA ALA A 35 -3.49 -10.74 -20.92
C ALA A 35 -4.21 -11.95 -21.53
N LEU A 36 -5.40 -12.30 -21.01
CA LEU A 36 -6.21 -13.38 -21.55
C LEU A 36 -6.69 -13.08 -22.98
N ALA A 37 -7.16 -11.85 -23.23
CA ALA A 37 -7.58 -11.42 -24.56
C ALA A 37 -6.42 -11.50 -25.57
N ALA A 38 -5.22 -11.05 -25.19
CA ALA A 38 -4.01 -11.17 -26.01
C ALA A 38 -3.65 -12.64 -26.27
N GLY A 39 -3.73 -13.51 -25.26
CA GLY A 39 -3.49 -14.95 -25.41
C GLY A 39 -4.47 -15.63 -26.38
N VAL A 40 -5.78 -15.32 -26.26
CA VAL A 40 -6.80 -15.84 -27.17
C VAL A 40 -6.61 -15.31 -28.58
N ALA A 41 -6.35 -14.01 -28.74
CA ALA A 41 -6.06 -13.42 -30.04
C ALA A 41 -4.83 -14.07 -30.68
N GLY A 42 -3.77 -14.30 -29.92
CA GLY A 42 -2.57 -15.01 -30.37
C GLY A 42 -2.86 -16.46 -30.78
N ALA A 43 -3.62 -17.20 -29.97
CA ALA A 43 -3.99 -18.58 -30.27
C ALA A 43 -4.82 -18.72 -31.56
N LEU A 44 -5.65 -17.72 -31.87
CA LEU A 44 -6.45 -17.70 -33.10
C LEU A 44 -5.64 -17.21 -34.31
N THR A 45 -4.76 -16.24 -34.15
CA THR A 45 -4.10 -15.56 -35.29
C THR A 45 -2.75 -16.17 -35.66
N LEU A 46 -1.92 -16.57 -34.69
CA LEU A 46 -0.58 -17.10 -34.93
C LEU A 46 -0.54 -18.36 -35.81
N PRO A 47 -1.48 -19.33 -35.69
CA PRO A 47 -1.48 -20.51 -36.57
C PRO A 47 -1.78 -20.18 -38.04
N ARG A 48 -2.41 -19.03 -38.32
CA ARG A 48 -2.75 -18.57 -39.68
C ARG A 48 -1.60 -17.86 -40.37
N LEU A 49 -0.53 -17.52 -39.64
CA LEU A 49 0.65 -16.87 -40.20
C LEU A 49 1.59 -17.89 -40.85
N PRO A 50 2.32 -17.51 -41.92
CA PRO A 50 3.45 -18.29 -42.39
C PRO A 50 4.47 -18.53 -41.26
N ARG A 51 5.15 -19.69 -41.29
CA ARG A 51 6.06 -20.13 -40.22
C ARG A 51 7.10 -19.06 -39.84
N VAL A 52 7.66 -18.35 -40.82
CA VAL A 52 8.64 -17.28 -40.60
C VAL A 52 8.06 -16.14 -39.76
N TRP A 53 6.86 -15.66 -40.08
CA TRP A 53 6.20 -14.58 -39.34
C TRP A 53 5.79 -15.01 -37.95
N ARG A 54 5.34 -16.25 -37.77
CA ARG A 54 5.05 -16.79 -36.44
C ARG A 54 6.30 -16.80 -35.55
N VAL A 55 7.45 -17.23 -36.08
CA VAL A 55 8.72 -17.19 -35.34
C VAL A 55 9.12 -15.76 -35.00
N ILE A 56 9.01 -14.82 -35.94
CA ILE A 56 9.30 -13.40 -35.70
C ILE A 56 8.42 -12.84 -34.59
N VAL A 57 7.10 -13.06 -34.63
CA VAL A 57 6.18 -12.55 -33.59
C VAL A 57 6.50 -13.14 -32.22
N VAL A 58 6.74 -14.46 -32.13
CA VAL A 58 7.10 -15.11 -30.86
C VAL A 58 8.44 -14.58 -30.34
N ALA A 59 9.43 -14.39 -31.21
CA ALA A 59 10.73 -13.83 -30.82
C ALA A 59 10.59 -12.39 -30.32
N LEU A 60 9.80 -11.55 -31.00
CA LEU A 60 9.53 -10.18 -30.57
C LEU A 60 8.82 -10.13 -29.22
N LEU A 61 7.83 -10.99 -28.99
CA LEU A 61 7.17 -11.10 -27.68
C LEU A 61 8.15 -11.56 -26.60
N ALA A 62 8.99 -12.55 -26.88
CA ALA A 62 10.01 -13.02 -25.94
C ALA A 62 11.00 -11.91 -25.58
N VAL A 63 11.49 -11.16 -26.58
CA VAL A 63 12.38 -10.01 -26.37
C VAL A 63 11.68 -8.91 -25.58
N ALA A 64 10.42 -8.60 -25.90
CA ALA A 64 9.65 -7.59 -25.18
C ALA A 64 9.47 -7.97 -23.69
N VAL A 65 9.08 -9.22 -23.41
CA VAL A 65 8.96 -9.74 -22.05
C VAL A 65 10.32 -9.70 -21.34
N TRP A 66 11.39 -10.16 -21.99
CA TRP A 66 12.74 -10.11 -21.42
C TRP A 66 13.23 -8.69 -21.13
N ARG A 67 12.90 -7.73 -21.98
CA ARG A 67 13.37 -6.36 -21.84
C ARG A 67 12.72 -5.61 -20.68
N VAL A 68 11.50 -6.00 -20.29
CA VAL A 68 10.71 -5.33 -19.24
C VAL A 68 10.67 -6.11 -17.92
N ASN A 69 11.27 -7.31 -17.86
CA ASN A 69 11.31 -8.14 -16.65
C ASN A 69 12.75 -8.42 -16.21
N ASP A 70 12.97 -8.38 -14.90
CA ASP A 70 14.21 -8.85 -14.29
C ASP A 70 14.05 -10.32 -13.88
N PHE A 71 14.39 -11.22 -14.80
CA PHE A 71 14.26 -12.67 -14.56
C PHE A 71 15.21 -13.19 -13.48
N THR A 72 16.37 -12.55 -13.30
CA THR A 72 17.32 -12.91 -12.25
C THR A 72 16.70 -12.61 -10.89
N LYS A 73 16.13 -11.41 -10.72
CA LYS A 73 15.40 -11.03 -9.50
C LYS A 73 14.17 -11.91 -9.29
N PHE A 74 13.42 -12.22 -10.35
CA PHE A 74 12.28 -13.13 -10.28
C PHE A 74 12.68 -14.52 -9.76
N ALA A 75 13.69 -15.15 -10.36
CA ALA A 75 14.18 -16.46 -9.93
C ALA A 75 14.75 -16.43 -8.51
N ALA A 76 15.47 -15.37 -8.15
CA ALA A 76 15.99 -15.17 -6.81
C ALA A 76 14.87 -15.05 -5.76
N ASN A 77 13.80 -14.32 -6.05
CA ASN A 77 12.64 -14.19 -5.16
C ASN A 77 11.87 -15.51 -5.08
N LEU A 78 11.55 -16.15 -6.22
CA LEU A 78 10.83 -17.42 -6.24
C LEU A 78 11.58 -18.50 -5.46
N SER A 79 12.90 -18.59 -5.62
CA SER A 79 13.71 -19.56 -4.87
C SER A 79 13.77 -19.24 -3.37
N TYR A 80 13.82 -17.95 -3.00
CA TYR A 80 13.79 -17.52 -1.60
C TYR A 80 12.44 -17.85 -0.94
N ASP A 81 11.33 -17.53 -1.61
CA ASP A 81 9.97 -17.80 -1.16
C ASP A 81 9.74 -19.31 -1.02
N ALA A 82 10.14 -20.10 -2.02
CA ALA A 82 10.02 -21.56 -1.99
C ALA A 82 10.82 -22.19 -0.82
N ARG A 83 12.03 -21.68 -0.55
CA ARG A 83 12.83 -22.14 0.59
C ARG A 83 12.17 -21.79 1.92
N TYR A 84 11.65 -20.58 2.06
CA TYR A 84 10.90 -20.16 3.24
C TYR A 84 9.62 -20.98 3.43
N MET A 85 8.86 -21.28 2.38
CA MET A 85 7.66 -22.12 2.48
C MET A 85 7.98 -23.57 2.83
N ALA A 86 9.04 -24.14 2.25
CA ALA A 86 9.46 -25.51 2.54
C ALA A 86 9.99 -25.68 3.96
N ARG A 87 10.66 -24.65 4.49
CA ARG A 87 11.18 -24.60 5.86
C ARG A 87 10.99 -23.19 6.42
N PRO A 88 9.80 -22.91 6.98
CA PRO A 88 9.54 -21.61 7.59
C PRO A 88 10.57 -21.35 8.68
N ALA A 89 11.43 -20.39 8.41
CA ALA A 89 12.46 -19.93 9.34
C ALA A 89 11.94 -18.71 10.11
N ASP A 90 12.83 -17.81 10.50
CA ASP A 90 12.48 -16.52 11.10
C ASP A 90 11.72 -15.62 10.10
N ARG A 91 10.46 -15.34 10.42
CA ARG A 91 9.59 -14.44 9.63
C ARG A 91 10.16 -13.03 9.53
N ARG A 92 10.85 -12.53 10.57
CA ARG A 92 11.46 -11.20 10.53
C ARG A 92 12.56 -11.15 9.47
N ALA A 93 13.45 -12.15 9.47
CA ALA A 93 14.49 -12.29 8.47
C ALA A 93 13.92 -12.40 7.04
N TYR A 94 12.81 -13.13 6.87
CA TYR A 94 12.10 -13.19 5.59
C TYR A 94 11.61 -11.80 5.15
N LEU A 95 10.91 -11.08 6.03
CA LEU A 95 10.35 -9.77 5.70
C LEU A 95 11.41 -8.69 5.48
N ALA A 96 12.56 -8.77 6.16
CA ALA A 96 13.67 -7.84 6.02
C ALA A 96 14.23 -7.75 4.59
N ARG A 97 14.01 -8.79 3.77
CA ARG A 97 14.42 -8.82 2.36
C ARG A 97 13.62 -7.84 1.49
N TYR A 98 12.38 -7.52 1.86
CA TYR A 98 11.46 -6.77 1.00
C TYR A 98 11.40 -5.30 1.41
N GLY A 99 12.37 -4.54 0.91
CA GLY A 99 12.47 -3.08 1.07
C GLY A 99 13.06 -2.62 2.39
N GLY A 100 13.20 -1.30 2.56
CA GLY A 100 13.83 -0.67 3.72
C GLY A 100 15.35 -0.72 3.75
N GLN A 101 16.00 -1.22 2.69
CA GLN A 101 17.47 -1.34 2.62
C GLN A 101 18.11 -0.21 1.79
N ARG A 102 17.30 0.54 1.05
CA ARG A 102 17.74 1.62 0.17
C ARG A 102 16.90 2.85 0.46
N ASP A 103 17.48 4.04 0.33
CA ASP A 103 16.76 5.29 0.55
C ASP A 103 15.59 5.50 -0.43
N VAL A 104 15.61 4.81 -1.57
CA VAL A 104 14.52 4.84 -2.57
C VAL A 104 13.37 3.86 -2.25
N ASP A 105 13.51 3.03 -1.23
CA ASP A 105 12.51 2.02 -0.87
C ASP A 105 11.36 2.68 -0.09
N LYS A 106 10.29 2.99 -0.83
CA LYS A 106 9.07 3.59 -0.29
C LYS A 106 8.30 2.70 0.70
N PHE A 107 8.53 1.40 0.58
CA PHE A 107 7.88 0.37 1.37
C PHE A 107 8.92 -0.54 2.00
N ALA A 108 8.75 -0.86 3.28
CA ALA A 108 9.54 -1.83 4.01
C ALA A 108 8.62 -2.85 4.69
N ALA A 109 8.69 -4.11 4.28
CA ALA A 109 7.76 -5.14 4.72
C ALA A 109 7.92 -5.48 6.22
N LEU A 110 9.16 -5.54 6.71
CA LEU A 110 9.44 -5.81 8.13
C LEU A 110 8.92 -4.68 9.01
N ALA A 111 9.24 -3.42 8.70
CA ALA A 111 8.77 -2.25 9.44
C ALA A 111 7.22 -2.18 9.47
N THR A 112 6.57 -2.46 8.34
CA THR A 112 5.09 -2.51 8.25
C THR A 112 4.50 -3.60 9.14
N TRP A 113 5.14 -4.77 9.16
CA TRP A 113 4.71 -5.88 10.01
C TRP A 113 4.92 -5.57 11.50
N ASP A 114 6.07 -5.00 11.85
CA ASP A 114 6.41 -4.59 13.21
C ASP A 114 5.46 -3.54 13.75
N LEU A 115 5.11 -2.54 12.95
CA LEU A 115 4.08 -1.56 13.30
C LEU A 115 2.73 -2.25 13.52
N GLY A 116 2.35 -3.18 12.64
CA GLY A 116 1.13 -3.95 12.79
C GLY A 116 1.07 -4.73 14.12
N GLN A 117 2.15 -5.45 14.46
CA GLN A 117 2.25 -6.17 15.73
C GLN A 117 2.22 -5.22 16.93
N TYR A 118 2.95 -4.10 16.84
CA TYR A 118 3.00 -3.08 17.87
C TYR A 118 1.61 -2.55 18.19
N LEU A 119 0.84 -2.17 17.16
CA LEU A 119 -0.52 -1.64 17.28
C LEU A 119 -1.48 -2.71 17.81
N ARG A 120 -1.43 -3.94 17.28
CA ARG A 120 -2.29 -5.06 17.73
C ARG A 120 -2.16 -5.31 19.23
N ALA A 121 -0.94 -5.31 19.74
CA ALA A 121 -0.64 -5.58 21.14
C ALA A 121 -1.07 -4.46 22.10
N ARG A 122 -1.36 -3.26 21.58
CA ARG A 122 -1.58 -2.04 22.38
C ARG A 122 -2.94 -1.39 22.18
N THR A 123 -3.79 -1.99 21.36
CA THR A 123 -5.13 -1.49 21.06
C THR A 123 -6.15 -2.60 21.17
N ALA A 124 -7.40 -2.28 21.51
CA ALA A 124 -8.51 -3.22 21.40
C ALA A 124 -9.05 -3.27 19.96
N PRO A 125 -9.70 -4.37 19.52
CA PRO A 125 -10.19 -4.51 18.14
C PRO A 125 -11.19 -3.44 17.69
N SER A 126 -11.92 -2.83 18.64
CA SER A 126 -12.86 -1.74 18.37
C SER A 126 -12.17 -0.39 18.16
N GLU A 127 -10.89 -0.27 18.52
CA GLU A 127 -10.15 0.98 18.44
C GLU A 127 -9.63 1.22 17.03
N THR A 128 -9.61 2.49 16.63
CA THR A 128 -9.08 2.91 15.35
C THR A 128 -7.66 3.44 15.49
N VAL A 129 -6.87 3.32 14.43
CA VAL A 129 -5.50 3.86 14.34
C VAL A 129 -5.36 4.68 13.06
N LEU A 130 -4.38 5.56 12.99
CA LEU A 130 -3.94 6.18 11.74
C LEU A 130 -2.52 5.71 11.41
N VAL A 131 -2.34 5.19 10.21
CA VAL A 131 -1.03 4.96 9.57
C VAL A 131 -0.95 5.92 8.39
N PHE A 132 -0.15 6.97 8.52
CA PHE A 132 0.04 8.01 7.52
C PHE A 132 1.37 7.80 6.80
N GLY A 133 1.31 7.08 5.68
CA GLY A 133 2.46 6.72 4.85
C GLY A 133 2.11 5.69 3.79
N PHE A 134 3.11 5.18 3.07
CA PHE A 134 3.00 4.07 2.12
C PHE A 134 2.98 2.67 2.78
N SER A 135 2.38 2.54 3.98
CA SER A 135 2.32 1.28 4.75
C SER A 135 0.91 0.86 5.21
N PRO A 136 -0.12 0.87 4.33
CA PRO A 136 -1.48 0.46 4.71
C PRO A 136 -1.58 -0.99 5.20
N GLY A 137 -0.60 -1.84 4.85
CA GLY A 137 -0.54 -3.23 5.33
C GLY A 137 -0.51 -3.36 6.86
N ALA A 138 -0.06 -2.33 7.58
CA ALA A 138 -0.07 -2.32 9.03
C ALA A 138 -1.49 -2.43 9.62
N TYR A 139 -2.52 -1.89 8.96
CA TYR A 139 -3.93 -2.07 9.37
C TYR A 139 -4.34 -3.55 9.36
N VAL A 140 -3.92 -4.29 8.32
CA VAL A 140 -4.23 -5.71 8.15
C VAL A 140 -3.50 -6.54 9.21
N TYR A 141 -2.22 -6.29 9.43
CA TYR A 141 -1.45 -7.00 10.46
C TYR A 141 -1.92 -6.69 11.88
N ALA A 142 -2.36 -5.44 12.11
CA ALA A 142 -2.90 -5.01 13.39
C ALA A 142 -4.33 -5.54 13.64
N ASP A 143 -5.05 -5.90 12.58
CA ASP A 143 -6.50 -6.11 12.59
C ASP A 143 -7.23 -4.86 13.14
N ARG A 144 -6.88 -3.68 12.64
CA ARG A 144 -7.43 -2.39 13.09
C ARG A 144 -7.99 -1.58 11.94
N ARG A 145 -9.11 -0.91 12.22
CA ARG A 145 -9.73 0.03 11.28
C ARG A 145 -8.95 1.34 11.23
N SER A 146 -8.88 1.94 10.05
CA SER A 146 -8.38 3.31 9.91
C SER A 146 -9.32 4.30 10.58
N ALA A 147 -8.73 5.27 11.29
CA ALA A 147 -9.44 6.42 11.85
C ALA A 147 -9.77 7.49 10.81
N THR A 148 -9.42 7.29 9.54
CA THR A 148 -9.69 8.25 8.46
C THR A 148 -10.14 7.51 7.21
N ARG A 149 -10.70 8.23 6.24
CA ARG A 149 -10.98 7.67 4.90
C ARG A 149 -9.71 7.45 4.07
N PHE A 150 -8.58 8.01 4.50
CA PHE A 150 -7.30 7.94 3.79
C PHE A 150 -6.51 6.74 4.29
N PHE A 151 -6.43 5.70 3.48
CA PHE A 151 -5.68 4.49 3.81
C PHE A 151 -4.16 4.66 3.68
N TRP A 152 -3.69 5.73 3.04
CA TRP A 152 -2.28 6.09 2.86
C TRP A 152 -2.15 7.61 2.70
N SER A 153 -0.93 8.15 2.78
CA SER A 153 -0.68 9.60 2.85
C SER A 153 -0.91 10.36 1.54
N ARG A 154 -0.64 9.73 0.39
CA ARG A 154 -0.53 10.42 -0.91
C ARG A 154 -1.78 11.18 -1.38
N PRO A 155 -3.03 10.70 -1.17
CA PRO A 155 -4.22 11.47 -1.51
C PRO A 155 -4.32 12.80 -0.76
N VAL A 156 -3.78 12.88 0.46
CA VAL A 156 -3.73 14.11 1.25
C VAL A 156 -2.56 14.98 0.78
N ILE A 157 -1.37 14.41 0.62
CA ILE A 157 -0.15 15.13 0.19
C ILE A 157 -0.34 15.81 -1.17
N LEU A 158 -0.90 15.08 -2.14
CA LEU A 158 -1.16 15.60 -3.49
C LEU A 158 -2.52 16.31 -3.60
N ASN A 159 -3.24 16.45 -2.49
CA ASN A 159 -4.56 17.08 -2.41
C ASN A 159 -5.55 16.57 -3.47
N PHE A 160 -5.64 15.24 -3.62
CA PHE A 160 -6.60 14.63 -4.53
C PHE A 160 -8.02 15.05 -4.15
N ASN A 161 -8.76 15.58 -5.13
CA ASN A 161 -10.09 16.14 -4.95
C ASN A 161 -10.16 17.31 -3.96
N GLY A 162 -9.07 18.07 -3.78
CA GLY A 162 -8.99 19.17 -2.80
C GLY A 162 -10.16 20.16 -2.73
N PRO A 163 -10.83 20.54 -3.84
CA PRO A 163 -12.00 21.42 -3.77
C PRO A 163 -13.24 20.76 -3.13
N ALA A 164 -13.29 19.43 -3.04
CA ALA A 164 -14.41 18.71 -2.46
C ALA A 164 -14.31 18.65 -0.93
N ARG A 165 -15.44 18.85 -0.25
CA ARG A 165 -15.52 18.77 1.21
C ARG A 165 -15.04 17.40 1.72
N GLY A 166 -14.26 17.41 2.79
CA GLY A 166 -13.76 16.19 3.44
C GLY A 166 -12.56 15.55 2.74
N TYR A 167 -11.91 16.27 1.82
CA TYR A 167 -10.62 15.91 1.22
C TYR A 167 -9.49 16.82 1.74
N GLY A 168 -8.24 16.47 1.41
CA GLY A 168 -7.06 17.24 1.81
C GLY A 168 -6.79 17.22 3.32
N VAL A 169 -6.04 18.23 3.76
CA VAL A 169 -5.62 18.40 5.16
C VAL A 169 -6.83 18.60 6.09
N ASP A 170 -7.79 19.40 5.66
CA ASP A 170 -8.99 19.71 6.47
C ASP A 170 -9.87 18.48 6.66
N GLY A 171 -10.08 17.69 5.60
CA GLY A 171 -10.84 16.44 5.71
C GLY A 171 -10.14 15.38 6.55
N LEU A 172 -8.80 15.34 6.51
CA LEU A 172 -8.01 14.48 7.40
C LEU A 172 -8.18 14.90 8.86
N LEU A 173 -8.10 16.20 9.14
CA LEU A 173 -8.28 16.75 10.48
C LEU A 173 -9.70 16.49 11.01
N GLU A 174 -10.73 16.74 10.20
CA GLU A 174 -12.14 16.46 10.55
C GLU A 174 -12.33 14.99 10.97
N ASP A 175 -11.76 14.05 10.20
CA ASP A 175 -11.80 12.62 10.51
C ASP A 175 -11.07 12.30 11.84
N LEU A 176 -9.91 12.92 12.08
CA LEU A 176 -9.08 12.73 13.27
C LEU A 176 -9.72 13.30 14.55
N GLU A 177 -10.31 14.48 14.47
CA GLU A 177 -10.99 15.13 15.59
C GLU A 177 -12.26 14.36 16.00
N ALA A 178 -12.99 13.82 15.02
CA ALA A 178 -14.21 13.06 15.25
C ALA A 178 -13.95 11.67 15.85
N ARG A 179 -12.94 10.94 15.35
CA ARG A 179 -12.68 9.54 15.76
C ARG A 179 -11.60 9.39 16.82
N ARG A 180 -10.69 10.36 16.95
CA ARG A 180 -9.56 10.38 17.89
C ARG A 180 -8.87 9.00 18.00
N PRO A 181 -8.10 8.57 16.99
CA PRO A 181 -7.44 7.26 17.01
C PRO A 181 -6.67 6.99 18.31
N ALA A 182 -6.53 5.71 18.67
CA ALA A 182 -5.68 5.32 19.79
C ALA A 182 -4.19 5.64 19.52
N TYR A 183 -3.76 5.44 18.26
CA TYR A 183 -2.41 5.69 17.81
C TYR A 183 -2.39 6.38 16.45
N ILE A 184 -1.42 7.27 16.27
CA ILE A 184 -1.04 7.87 14.99
C ILE A 184 0.41 7.47 14.71
N ALA A 185 0.63 6.78 13.58
CA ALA A 185 1.94 6.38 13.10
C ALA A 185 2.24 7.12 11.79
N LEU A 186 3.28 7.95 11.81
CA LEU A 186 3.75 8.70 10.66
C LEU A 186 4.96 7.98 10.07
N GLN A 187 4.89 7.59 8.80
CA GLN A 187 6.00 6.88 8.15
C GLN A 187 7.15 7.83 7.84
N LEU A 188 8.37 7.34 8.08
CA LEU A 188 9.62 8.00 7.78
C LEU A 188 10.21 7.45 6.47
N HIS A 189 10.87 8.31 5.71
CA HIS A 189 11.64 7.99 4.50
C HIS A 189 10.85 7.30 3.38
N ASP A 190 9.53 7.51 3.26
CA ASP A 190 8.71 6.78 2.28
C ASP A 190 8.64 7.44 0.91
N TRP A 191 8.84 8.76 0.82
CA TRP A 191 8.86 9.50 -0.45
C TRP A 191 10.16 10.23 -0.74
N ALA A 192 11.16 10.13 0.15
CA ALA A 192 12.46 10.74 -0.08
C ALA A 192 13.24 10.05 -1.22
N PRO A 193 14.09 10.79 -1.97
CA PRO A 193 14.17 12.24 -2.07
C PRO A 193 13.15 12.86 -3.04
N ASP A 194 12.29 12.04 -3.67
CA ASP A 194 11.40 12.46 -4.76
C ASP A 194 10.38 13.55 -4.34
N VAL A 195 9.83 13.43 -3.12
CA VAL A 195 8.81 14.32 -2.56
C VAL A 195 9.01 14.42 -1.05
N GLN A 196 8.37 15.41 -0.42
CA GLN A 196 8.30 15.49 1.04
C GLN A 196 7.77 14.17 1.63
N ASP A 197 8.54 13.65 2.58
CA ASP A 197 8.23 12.45 3.36
C ASP A 197 6.92 12.59 4.15
N SER A 198 6.22 11.48 4.40
CA SER A 198 4.87 11.51 4.99
C SER A 198 4.85 12.15 6.39
N ALA A 199 5.79 11.78 7.26
CA ALA A 199 5.92 12.41 8.58
C ALA A 199 6.25 13.91 8.48
N ALA A 200 7.21 14.26 7.62
CA ALA A 200 7.61 15.65 7.41
C ALA A 200 6.44 16.50 6.89
N PHE A 201 5.64 15.98 5.95
CA PHE A 201 4.45 16.65 5.45
C PHE A 201 3.41 16.86 6.56
N PHE A 202 3.11 15.81 7.33
CA PHE A 202 2.09 15.89 8.38
C PHE A 202 2.46 16.95 9.43
N LEU A 203 3.73 16.93 9.88
CA LEU A 203 4.23 17.86 10.88
C LEU A 203 4.41 19.29 10.37
N SER A 204 4.58 19.49 9.05
CA SER A 204 4.63 20.82 8.46
C SER A 204 3.25 21.49 8.31
N GLN A 205 2.15 20.74 8.43
CA GLN A 205 0.81 21.32 8.42
C GLN A 205 0.46 21.87 9.82
N PRO A 206 0.23 23.19 9.99
CA PRO A 206 0.03 23.77 11.32
C PRO A 206 -1.14 23.16 12.09
N SER A 207 -2.26 22.89 11.42
CA SER A 207 -3.47 22.35 12.04
C SER A 207 -3.31 20.89 12.50
N LEU A 208 -2.70 20.04 11.67
CA LEU A 208 -2.41 18.64 12.03
C LEU A 208 -1.35 18.54 13.13
N SER A 209 -0.31 19.37 13.05
CA SER A 209 0.76 19.42 14.05
C SER A 209 0.22 19.88 15.42
N ALA A 210 -0.59 20.94 15.44
CA ALA A 210 -1.25 21.42 16.66
C ALA A 210 -2.21 20.37 17.27
N PHE A 211 -3.01 19.68 16.43
CA PHE A 211 -3.84 18.57 16.88
C PHE A 211 -3.03 17.44 17.51
N LEU A 212 -1.95 17.01 16.84
CA LEU A 212 -1.10 15.92 17.31
C LEU A 212 -0.46 16.27 18.66
N GLN A 213 0.13 17.45 18.77
CA GLN A 213 0.84 17.90 19.97
C GLN A 213 -0.09 18.15 21.17
N SER A 214 -1.35 18.54 20.92
CA SER A 214 -2.31 18.81 22.00
C SER A 214 -2.98 17.55 22.55
N ALA A 215 -3.23 16.54 21.70
CA ALA A 215 -4.01 15.36 22.06
C ALA A 215 -3.20 14.05 22.18
N TYR A 216 -1.94 14.05 21.74
CA TYR A 216 -1.08 12.87 21.72
C TYR A 216 0.30 13.17 22.29
N HIS A 217 0.96 12.12 22.76
CA HIS A 217 2.36 12.14 23.17
C HIS A 217 3.13 11.09 22.38
N ARG A 218 4.40 11.39 22.11
CA ARG A 218 5.28 10.49 21.40
C ARG A 218 5.63 9.27 22.26
N VAL A 219 5.60 8.08 21.67
CA VAL A 219 5.98 6.81 22.31
C VAL A 219 7.24 6.23 21.65
N PRO A 220 7.91 5.22 22.25
CA PRO A 220 9.10 4.62 21.65
C PRO A 220 8.87 4.22 20.20
N ALA A 221 9.81 4.61 19.34
CA ALA A 221 9.69 4.45 17.90
C ALA A 221 9.62 2.98 17.50
N VAL A 222 8.78 2.71 16.50
CA VAL A 222 8.90 1.51 15.65
C VAL A 222 9.81 1.91 14.51
N GLU A 223 10.78 1.07 14.14
CA GLU A 223 11.70 1.37 13.05
C GLU A 223 10.94 1.79 11.78
N GLY A 224 11.34 2.93 11.19
CA GLY A 224 10.66 3.51 10.04
C GLY A 224 9.40 4.34 10.35
N PHE A 225 9.03 4.53 11.62
CA PHE A 225 7.85 5.29 12.01
C PHE A 225 8.06 6.22 13.21
N ASP A 226 7.44 7.38 13.15
CA ASP A 226 7.19 8.23 14.30
C ASP A 226 5.81 7.94 14.88
N VAL A 227 5.75 7.44 16.11
CA VAL A 227 4.51 6.88 16.71
C VAL A 227 4.06 7.71 17.89
N TRP A 228 2.76 8.02 17.92
CA TRP A 228 2.10 8.88 18.88
C TRP A 228 0.90 8.17 19.49
N GLU A 229 0.77 8.22 20.81
CA GLU A 229 -0.33 7.65 21.58
C GLU A 229 -1.24 8.74 22.14
N ARG A 230 -2.56 8.51 22.11
CA ARG A 230 -3.53 9.47 22.63
C ARG A 230 -3.36 9.67 24.14
N ASN A 231 -3.33 10.93 24.59
CA ASN A 231 -2.96 11.31 25.96
C ASN A 231 -3.82 10.67 27.06
N ASP A 232 -5.10 10.45 26.80
CA ASP A 232 -6.04 9.89 27.78
C ASP A 232 -5.90 8.37 27.99
N ARG A 233 -5.11 7.66 27.16
CA ARG A 233 -4.91 6.20 27.27
C ARG A 233 -4.04 5.78 28.44
N GLY A 234 -3.11 6.65 28.86
CA GLY A 234 -2.22 6.40 30.00
C GLY A 234 -2.93 6.48 31.36
N ALA A 235 -4.15 7.03 31.42
CA ALA A 235 -4.89 7.26 32.66
C ALA A 235 -5.93 6.17 33.00
N ALA A 236 -6.23 5.26 32.08
CA ALA A 236 -7.18 4.18 32.33
C ALA A 236 -6.47 2.96 32.96
N PRO A 237 -6.98 2.39 34.07
CA PRO A 237 -6.44 1.15 34.61
C PRO A 237 -6.60 0.06 33.54
N ARG A 238 -5.48 -0.54 33.13
CA ARG A 238 -5.48 -1.71 32.26
C ARG A 238 -6.19 -2.83 33.00
N SER A 239 -7.50 -2.98 32.79
CA SER A 239 -8.22 -4.14 33.27
C SER A 239 -7.59 -5.36 32.62
N ALA A 240 -6.86 -6.15 33.41
CA ALA A 240 -6.38 -7.45 33.00
C ALA A 240 -7.59 -8.29 32.59
N ALA A 241 -7.75 -8.49 31.28
CA ALA A 241 -8.69 -9.48 30.77
C ALA A 241 -8.12 -10.86 31.12
N ARG A 242 -8.90 -11.60 31.91
CA ARG A 242 -8.74 -13.02 32.20
C ARG A 242 -8.99 -13.86 30.95
#